data_AF-A0A917QHV4-F1
#
_entry.id   AF-A0A917QHV4-F1
#
_cell.length_a   1.000
_cell.length_b   1.000
_cell.length_c   1.000
_cell.angle_alpha   90.00
_cell.angle_beta   90.00
_cell.angle_gamma   90.00
#
_symmetry.space_group_name_H-M   'P 1'
#
loop_
_entity.id
_entity.type
_entity.pdbx_description
1 polymer ?
#
loop_
_entity_poly.entity_id
_entity_poly.type
_entity_poly.pdbx_seq_one_letter_code
_entity_poly.pdbx_strand_id
1 'polypeptide(L)' 'MAKKLIETVFLGPGNAVCNAAGVGEENNRDLLRMLVNSLVWTAVGTIAVVILV' A
#
# COMPACT_ATOMS: atom_id res chain seq x y z
N MET A 1 -15.77 -8.32 -10.52
CA MET A 1 -16.00 -7.34 -9.43
C MET A 1 -14.99 -7.46 -8.28
N ALA A 2 -14.63 -8.67 -7.81
CA ALA A 2 -13.66 -8.85 -6.72
C ALA A 2 -12.24 -8.26 -6.97
N LYS A 3 -11.73 -8.34 -8.22
CA LYS A 3 -10.40 -7.82 -8.61
C LYS A 3 -10.22 -6.32 -8.31
N LYS A 4 -11.26 -5.51 -8.58
CA LYS A 4 -11.24 -4.05 -8.39
C LYS A 4 -11.17 -3.65 -6.90
N LEU A 5 -11.77 -4.47 -6.04
CA LEU A 5 -11.84 -4.21 -4.60
C LEU A 5 -10.48 -4.47 -3.93
N ILE A 6 -9.82 -5.56 -4.35
CA ILE A 6 -8.47 -5.91 -3.90
C ILE A 6 -7.48 -4.83 -4.37
N GLU A 7 -7.59 -4.34 -5.60
CA GLU A 7 -6.71 -3.25 -6.04
C GLU A 7 -6.92 -1.97 -5.23
N THR A 8 -8.14 -1.62 -4.89
CA THR A 8 -8.43 -0.36 -4.19
C THR A 8 -8.00 -0.42 -2.72
N VAL A 9 -8.29 -1.53 -2.04
CA VAL A 9 -7.96 -1.69 -0.62
C VAL A 9 -6.49 -2.02 -0.42
N PHE A 10 -5.98 -2.96 -1.23
CA PHE A 10 -4.62 -3.45 -1.04
C PHE A 10 -3.58 -2.52 -1.68
N LEU A 11 -3.85 -1.91 -2.84
CA LEU A 11 -2.92 -1.01 -3.55
C LEU A 11 -3.22 0.49 -3.37
N GLY A 12 -4.30 0.84 -2.67
CA GLY A 12 -4.64 2.22 -2.31
C GLY A 12 -3.57 2.99 -1.54
N PRO A 13 -2.98 2.44 -0.44
CA PRO A 13 -2.02 3.20 0.36
C PRO A 13 -0.73 3.51 -0.41
N GLY A 14 -0.20 2.57 -1.20
CA GLY A 14 0.94 2.83 -2.07
C GLY A 14 0.67 3.91 -3.13
N ASN A 15 -0.56 3.96 -3.66
CA ASN A 15 -0.94 4.98 -4.64
C ASN A 15 -1.05 6.38 -4.00
N ALA A 16 -1.56 6.47 -2.77
CA ALA A 16 -1.65 7.73 -2.02
C ALA A 16 -0.27 8.31 -1.68
N VAL A 17 0.67 7.45 -1.26
CA VAL A 17 2.05 7.88 -0.96
C VAL A 17 2.78 8.32 -2.22
N CYS A 18 2.68 7.59 -3.33
CA CYS A 18 3.29 8.02 -4.59
C CYS A 18 2.72 9.37 -5.08
N ASN A 19 1.42 9.60 -4.90
CA ASN A 19 0.78 10.86 -5.27
C ASN A 19 1.20 12.03 -4.34
N ALA A 20 1.31 11.79 -3.03
CA ALA A 20 1.77 12.77 -2.06
C ALA A 20 3.28 13.09 -2.20
N ALA A 21 4.08 12.10 -2.59
CA ALA A 21 5.51 12.25 -2.82
C ALA A 21 5.84 12.84 -4.21
N GLY A 22 4.84 13.15 -5.05
CA GLY A 22 5.05 13.71 -6.38
C GLY A 22 5.80 12.77 -7.33
N VAL A 23 5.74 11.47 -7.09
CA VAL A 23 6.48 10.46 -7.86
C VAL A 23 5.76 10.22 -9.19
N GLY A 24 6.31 10.81 -10.25
CA GLY A 24 5.86 10.62 -11.62
C GLY A 24 5.98 9.17 -12.11
N GLU A 25 5.23 8.82 -13.15
CA GLU A 25 5.10 7.45 -13.67
C GLU A 25 6.43 6.84 -14.16
N GLU A 26 7.39 7.69 -14.53
CA GLU A 26 8.76 7.33 -14.93
C GLU A 26 9.72 7.03 -13.75
N ASN A 27 9.35 7.40 -12.52
CA ASN A 27 10.23 7.37 -11.35
C ASN A 27 9.94 6.17 -10.42
N ASN A 28 10.06 4.94 -10.92
CA ASN A 28 9.96 3.72 -10.09
C ASN A 28 8.65 3.63 -9.27
N ARG A 29 7.57 4.22 -9.77
CA ARG A 29 6.29 4.34 -9.06
C ARG A 29 5.71 2.98 -8.66
N ASP A 30 5.86 1.96 -9.49
CA ASP A 30 5.43 0.60 -9.18
C ASP A 30 6.23 -0.04 -8.04
N LEU A 31 7.55 0.17 -8.00
CA LEU A 31 8.41 -0.33 -6.92
C LEU A 31 8.05 0.32 -5.59
N LEU A 32 7.85 1.65 -5.59
CA LEU A 32 7.42 2.38 -4.41
C LEU A 32 6.03 1.95 -3.95
N ARG A 33 5.10 1.77 -4.89
CA ARG A 33 3.74 1.30 -4.59
C ARG A 33 3.75 -0.11 -4.00
N MET A 34 4.61 -1.01 -4.50
CA MET A 34 4.81 -2.35 -3.91
C MET A 34 5.44 -2.30 -2.51
N LEU A 35 6.47 -1.46 -2.32
CA LEU A 35 7.17 -1.31 -1.04
C LEU A 35 6.24 -0.75 0.04
N VAL A 36 5.55 0.36 -0.25
CA VAL A 36 4.63 1.00 0.69
C VAL A 36 3.49 0.05 1.03
N ASN A 37 2.98 -0.68 0.06
CA ASN A 37 1.96 -1.69 0.30
C ASN A 37 2.40 -2.75 1.30
N SER A 38 3.58 -3.36 1.11
CA SER A 38 4.04 -4.41 2.01
C SER A 38 4.29 -3.85 3.41
N LEU A 39 4.85 -2.64 3.51
CA LEU A 39 5.14 -1.98 4.77
C LEU A 39 3.87 -1.65 5.56
N VAL A 40 2.86 -1.05 4.91
CA VAL A 40 1.58 -0.71 5.54
C VAL A 40 0.87 -1.96 6.01
N TRP A 41 0.76 -2.99 5.16
CA TRP A 41 0.07 -4.23 5.55
C TRP A 41 0.82 -5.02 6.63
N THR A 42 2.15 -4.98 6.64
CA THR A 42 2.95 -5.57 7.72
C THR A 42 2.72 -4.84 9.02
N ALA A 43 2.73 -3.50 9.01
CA ALA A 43 2.43 -2.71 10.21
C ALA A 43 1.01 -2.98 10.73
N VAL A 44 0.01 -2.98 9.84
CA VAL A 44 -1.38 -3.29 10.18
C VAL A 44 -1.49 -4.70 10.75
N GLY A 45 -0.85 -5.70 10.14
CA GLY A 45 -0.83 -7.08 10.63
C GLY A 45 -0.20 -7.21 12.01
N THR A 46 0.96 -6.59 12.23
CA THR A 46 1.63 -6.59 13.53
C THR A 46 0.79 -5.90 14.61
N ILE A 47 0.23 -4.72 14.31
CA ILE A 47 -0.64 -3.99 15.24
C ILE A 47 -1.88 -4.83 15.59
N ALA A 48 -2.50 -5.46 14.59
CA ALA A 48 -3.65 -6.32 14.81
C ALA A 48 -3.31 -7.48 15.75
N VAL A 49 -2.17 -8.15 15.57
CA VAL A 49 -1.72 -9.22 16.47
C VAL A 49 -1.50 -8.70 17.89
N VAL A 50 -0.84 -7.55 18.05
CA VAL A 50 -0.58 -6.96 19.38
C VAL A 50 -1.88 -6.57 20.11
N ILE A 51 -2.91 -6.16 19.38
CA ILE A 51 -4.21 -5.80 19.98
C ILE A 51 -5.04 -7.04 20.31
N LEU A 52 -4.91 -8.11 19.53
CA LEU A 52 -5.75 -9.31 19.63
C LEU A 52 -5.18 -10.40 20.55
N VAL A 53 -3.90 -10.33 20.91
CA VAL A 53 -3.19 -11.23 21.85
C VAL A 53 -3.11 -10.57 23.21
#